data_AF-A0A3P1V732-F1
#
_entry.id   AF-A0A3P1V732-F1
#
_cell.length_a   1.000
_cell.length_b   1.000
_cell.length_c   1.000
_cell.angle_alpha   90.00
_cell.angle_beta   90.00
_cell.angle_gamma   90.00
#
_symmetry.space_group_name_H-M   'P 1'
#
loop_
_entity.id
_entity.type
_entity.pdbx_description
1 polymer ?
#
loop_
_entity_poly.entity_id
_entity_poly.type
_entity_poly.pdbx_seq_one_letter_code
_entity_poly.pdbx_strand_id
1 'polypeptide(L)'
;MAEEQNNPAVEPEEGQNGQASNPPESEKTVSLAEMQRRLKLAEEKHAKDTADAIEKALEKYKAETELTGKELEAYRQKVAEAEKQKMLDEIDQLKKDKVKRELTDEAIKTLSSRKLPVNDKVLGFVVKDTAEGTLQAISDFESIISEIKAEFTQSEPPKVSSSFGGSSTQSHGDIFRGSRIIK
;
A
#
# COMPACT_ATOMS: atom_id res chain seq x y z
N MET A 1 53.03 35.13 -22.03
CA MET A 1 53.88 35.97 -21.15
C MET A 1 54.18 35.09 -19.95
N ALA A 2 55.33 34.39 -19.99
CA ALA A 2 56.57 34.73 -19.25
C ALA A 2 56.28 34.77 -17.74
N GLU A 3 56.89 33.94 -16.90
CA GLU A 3 58.31 34.08 -16.55
C GLU A 3 59.01 32.75 -16.20
N GLU A 4 60.33 32.84 -16.35
CA GLU A 4 61.38 31.85 -16.28
C GLU A 4 62.23 32.15 -15.02
N GLN A 5 63.12 31.21 -14.64
CA GLN A 5 64.25 31.37 -13.69
C GLN A 5 63.86 31.30 -12.20
N ASN A 6 64.64 30.76 -11.25
CA ASN A 6 66.06 30.41 -11.21
C ASN A 6 66.30 29.51 -9.96
N ASN A 7 67.05 28.43 -10.08
CA ASN A 7 67.75 27.76 -8.96
C ASN A 7 69.21 28.21 -9.05
N PRO A 8 69.97 28.47 -7.96
CA PRO A 8 70.74 27.36 -7.35
C PRO A 8 71.21 27.59 -5.88
N ALA A 9 71.76 26.56 -5.22
CA ALA A 9 73.09 26.56 -4.55
C ALA A 9 73.27 25.37 -3.59
N VAL A 10 74.45 24.73 -3.67
CA VAL A 10 74.89 23.50 -2.98
C VAL A 10 76.24 23.77 -2.30
N GLU A 11 76.42 23.22 -1.08
CA GLU A 11 77.67 22.84 -0.33
C GLU A 11 78.68 23.89 0.19
N PRO A 12 79.71 23.54 1.03
CA PRO A 12 80.09 22.30 1.80
C PRO A 12 80.53 22.61 3.29
N GLU A 13 80.93 21.71 4.21
CA GLU A 13 82.27 21.09 4.46
C GLU A 13 82.25 20.40 5.87
N GLU A 14 82.65 19.11 5.99
CA GLU A 14 83.85 18.52 6.64
C GLU A 14 83.91 18.33 8.18
N GLY A 15 84.44 17.18 8.66
CA GLY A 15 85.14 17.11 9.96
C GLY A 15 85.10 15.84 10.84
N GLN A 16 85.79 14.77 10.43
CA GLN A 16 86.69 13.84 11.17
C GLN A 16 86.42 13.20 12.57
N ASN A 17 87.02 12.02 12.66
CA ASN A 17 86.99 10.88 13.60
C ASN A 17 87.97 11.01 14.80
N GLY A 18 87.75 10.25 15.90
CA GLY A 18 88.71 10.13 17.03
C GLY A 18 88.43 9.01 18.06
N GLN A 19 89.26 7.95 17.99
CA GLN A 19 89.49 6.75 18.85
C GLN A 19 89.72 7.03 20.37
N ALA A 20 89.76 6.10 21.37
CA ALA A 20 89.65 4.63 21.56
C ALA A 20 89.70 4.31 23.10
N SER A 21 89.27 3.12 23.57
CA SER A 21 90.01 2.20 24.51
C SER A 21 89.13 1.10 25.16
N ASN A 22 89.63 -0.16 25.11
CA ASN A 22 89.16 -1.51 25.55
C ASN A 22 88.95 -1.73 27.09
N PRO A 23 88.54 -2.91 27.68
CA PRO A 23 88.51 -4.31 27.19
C PRO A 23 87.25 -5.15 27.65
N PRO A 24 87.24 -6.52 27.72
CA PRO A 24 86.28 -7.40 27.01
C PRO A 24 85.27 -8.13 27.92
N GLU A 25 83.98 -8.13 27.58
CA GLU A 25 83.01 -9.05 28.19
C GLU A 25 82.39 -9.99 27.15
N SER A 26 82.21 -11.22 27.59
CA SER A 26 81.88 -12.40 26.81
C SER A 26 80.51 -12.29 26.13
N GLU A 27 80.49 -11.85 24.88
CA GLU A 27 79.28 -11.86 24.07
C GLU A 27 79.33 -12.97 23.03
N LYS A 28 78.32 -13.84 23.06
CA LYS A 28 78.12 -14.92 22.10
C LYS A 28 77.99 -14.31 20.70
N THR A 29 79.09 -14.24 19.95
CA THR A 29 79.07 -13.83 18.54
C THR A 29 78.34 -14.91 17.74
N VAL A 30 77.03 -14.73 17.57
CA VAL A 30 76.24 -15.50 16.61
C VAL A 30 76.87 -15.26 15.24
N SER A 31 77.35 -16.33 14.60
CA SER A 31 78.02 -16.22 13.29
C SER A 31 77.09 -15.52 12.29
N LEU A 32 77.66 -14.71 11.38
CA LEU A 32 76.91 -13.97 10.35
C LEU A 32 75.95 -14.88 9.56
N ALA A 33 76.31 -16.15 9.39
CA ALA A 33 75.49 -17.17 8.74
C ALA A 33 74.20 -17.53 9.52
N GLU A 34 74.27 -17.56 10.85
CA GLU A 34 73.12 -17.88 11.70
C GLU A 34 72.17 -16.67 11.81
N MET A 35 72.69 -15.44 11.82
CA MET A 35 71.87 -14.22 11.73
C MET A 35 71.07 -14.18 10.41
N GLN A 36 71.72 -14.43 9.27
CA GLN A 36 71.04 -14.49 7.96
C GLN A 36 69.97 -15.57 7.90
N ARG A 37 70.21 -16.73 8.53
CA ARG A 37 69.21 -17.81 8.61
C ARG A 37 67.99 -17.39 9.42
N ARG A 38 68.19 -16.67 10.52
CA ARG A 38 67.08 -16.14 11.35
C ARG A 38 66.29 -15.07 10.61
N LEU A 39 66.95 -14.20 9.84
CA LEU A 39 66.28 -13.20 9.01
C LEU A 39 65.40 -13.86 7.95
N LYS A 40 65.94 -14.84 7.19
CA LYS A 40 65.14 -15.58 6.19
C LYS A 40 63.96 -16.32 6.80
N LEU A 41 64.13 -16.92 7.97
CA LEU A 41 63.03 -17.60 8.68
C LEU A 41 61.95 -16.61 9.15
N ALA A 42 62.35 -15.41 9.59
CA ALA A 42 61.43 -14.35 9.99
C ALA A 42 60.68 -13.77 8.78
N GLU A 43 61.37 -13.57 7.66
CA GLU A 43 60.77 -13.15 6.39
C GLU A 43 59.77 -14.19 5.87
N GLU A 44 60.11 -15.47 5.91
CA GLU A 44 59.21 -16.54 5.46
C GLU A 44 57.95 -16.65 6.35
N LYS A 45 58.11 -16.47 7.67
CA LYS A 45 56.97 -16.42 8.60
C LYS A 45 56.10 -15.20 8.33
N HIS A 46 56.70 -14.02 8.16
CA HIS A 46 55.95 -12.80 7.86
C HIS A 46 55.22 -12.88 6.51
N ALA A 47 55.83 -13.52 5.50
CA ALA A 47 55.19 -13.77 4.22
C ALA A 47 53.97 -14.70 4.34
N LYS A 48 54.05 -15.74 5.19
CA LYS A 48 52.91 -16.64 5.47
C LYS A 48 51.82 -15.92 6.28
N ASP A 49 52.19 -15.20 7.34
CA ASP A 49 51.24 -14.48 8.18
C ASP A 49 50.49 -13.39 7.40
N THR A 50 51.17 -12.71 6.46
CA THR A 50 50.53 -11.73 5.57
C THR A 50 49.60 -12.39 4.55
N ALA A 51 49.99 -13.51 3.95
CA ALA A 51 49.11 -14.27 3.06
C ALA A 51 47.85 -14.77 3.78
N ASP A 52 48.00 -15.33 4.99
CA ASP A 52 46.88 -15.81 5.80
C ASP A 52 45.95 -14.66 6.24
N ALA A 53 46.50 -13.48 6.54
CA ALA A 53 45.71 -12.30 6.88
C ALA A 53 44.90 -11.79 5.69
N ILE A 54 45.49 -11.82 4.49
CA ILE A 54 44.82 -11.44 3.24
C ILE A 54 43.70 -12.44 2.92
N GLU A 55 43.95 -13.74 3.03
CA GLU A 55 42.95 -14.78 2.78
C GLU A 55 41.76 -14.66 3.74
N LYS A 56 42.03 -14.49 5.04
CA LYS A 56 40.98 -14.25 6.06
C LYS A 56 40.20 -12.97 5.80
N ALA A 57 40.84 -11.90 5.33
CA ALA A 57 40.16 -10.65 5.00
C ALA A 57 39.24 -10.82 3.78
N LEU A 58 39.70 -11.54 2.76
CA LEU A 58 38.91 -11.85 1.56
C LEU A 58 37.73 -12.78 1.87
N GLU A 59 37.93 -13.77 2.73
CA GLU A 59 36.87 -14.69 3.14
C GLU A 59 35.79 -13.99 3.98
N LYS A 60 36.20 -13.13 4.92
CA LYS A 60 35.26 -12.28 5.68
C LYS A 60 34.46 -11.36 4.78
N TYR A 61 35.11 -10.71 3.81
CA TYR A 61 34.44 -9.83 2.86
C TYR A 61 33.43 -10.60 1.99
N LYS A 62 33.79 -11.79 1.50
CA LYS A 62 32.86 -12.66 0.75
C LYS A 62 31.67 -13.11 1.61
N ALA A 63 31.92 -13.54 2.85
CA ALA A 63 30.85 -13.95 3.76
C ALA A 63 29.91 -12.79 4.10
N GLU A 64 30.43 -11.60 4.37
CA GLU A 64 29.65 -10.40 4.70
C GLU A 64 28.86 -9.88 3.50
N THR A 65 29.45 -9.89 2.30
CA THR A 65 28.76 -9.49 1.05
C THR A 65 27.68 -10.48 0.62
N GLU A 66 27.89 -11.79 0.78
CA GLU A 66 26.87 -12.80 0.50
C GLU A 66 25.71 -12.77 1.52
N LEU A 67 26.01 -12.55 2.81
CA LEU A 67 24.99 -12.37 3.85
C LEU A 67 24.16 -11.11 3.60
N THR A 68 24.81 -9.97 3.34
CA THR A 68 24.12 -8.71 3.06
C THR A 68 23.38 -8.71 1.71
N GLY A 69 23.91 -9.39 0.70
CA GLY A 69 23.26 -9.58 -0.60
C GLY A 69 21.97 -10.39 -0.52
N LYS A 70 21.99 -11.51 0.22
CA LYS A 70 20.80 -12.36 0.41
C LYS A 70 19.69 -11.66 1.20
N GLU A 71 20.04 -10.87 2.21
CA GLU A 71 19.06 -10.08 2.97
C GLU A 71 18.46 -8.94 2.14
N LEU A 72 19.27 -8.27 1.31
CA LEU A 72 18.81 -7.22 0.40
C LEU A 72 17.88 -7.79 -0.70
N GLU A 73 18.22 -8.95 -1.25
CA GLU A 73 17.38 -9.64 -2.23
C GLU A 73 16.06 -10.10 -1.61
N ALA A 74 16.09 -10.67 -0.41
CA ALA A 74 14.88 -11.04 0.32
C ALA A 74 13.98 -9.83 0.63
N TYR A 75 14.58 -8.68 0.98
CA TYR A 75 13.83 -7.44 1.17
C TYR A 75 13.20 -6.94 -0.15
N ARG A 76 13.96 -6.95 -1.26
CA ARG A 76 13.45 -6.57 -2.58
C ARG A 76 12.31 -7.48 -3.04
N GLN A 77 12.41 -8.79 -2.79
CA GLN A 77 11.33 -9.74 -3.06
C GLN A 77 10.09 -9.46 -2.22
N LYS A 78 10.24 -9.24 -0.90
CA LYS A 78 9.11 -8.88 -0.03
C LYS A 78 8.42 -7.58 -0.46
N VAL A 79 9.18 -6.57 -0.86
CA VAL A 79 8.61 -5.31 -1.36
C VAL A 79 7.87 -5.55 -2.67
N ALA A 80 8.45 -6.29 -3.62
CA ALA A 80 7.82 -6.62 -4.88
C ALA A 80 6.55 -7.49 -4.70
N GLU A 81 6.57 -8.44 -3.76
CA GLU A 81 5.41 -9.26 -3.41
C GLU A 81 4.30 -8.43 -2.77
N ALA A 82 4.65 -7.54 -1.83
CA ALA A 82 3.69 -6.65 -1.20
C ALA A 82 3.07 -5.67 -2.20
N GLU A 83 3.86 -5.14 -3.14
CA GLU A 83 3.35 -4.29 -4.21
C GLU A 83 2.44 -5.08 -5.16
N LYS A 84 2.86 -6.28 -5.58
CA LYS A 84 2.01 -7.18 -6.37
C LYS A 84 0.70 -7.49 -5.66
N GLN A 85 0.73 -7.73 -4.35
CA GLN A 85 -0.45 -8.04 -3.57
C GLN A 85 -1.39 -6.83 -3.46
N LYS A 86 -0.85 -5.63 -3.24
CA LYS A 86 -1.64 -4.39 -3.30
C LYS A 86 -2.30 -4.18 -4.66
N MET A 87 -1.58 -4.44 -5.76
CA MET A 87 -2.13 -4.34 -7.11
C MET A 87 -3.25 -5.37 -7.35
N LEU A 88 -3.10 -6.59 -6.84
CA LEU A 88 -4.14 -7.61 -6.91
C LEU A 88 -5.38 -7.22 -6.09
N ASP A 89 -5.18 -6.72 -4.87
CA ASP A 89 -6.27 -6.23 -4.01
C ASP A 89 -7.02 -5.07 -4.68
N GLU A 90 -6.31 -4.13 -5.28
CA GLU A 90 -6.91 -3.01 -6.03
C GLU A 90 -7.71 -3.50 -7.24
N ILE A 91 -7.17 -4.46 -8.01
CA ILE A 91 -7.89 -5.09 -9.12
C ILE A 91 -9.17 -5.76 -8.63
N ASP A 92 -9.13 -6.46 -7.49
CA ASP A 92 -10.30 -7.14 -6.94
C ASP A 92 -11.34 -6.15 -6.41
N GLN A 93 -10.93 -5.02 -5.81
CA GLN A 93 -11.84 -3.94 -5.46
C GLN A 93 -12.50 -3.33 -6.71
N LEU A 94 -11.70 -2.98 -7.72
CA LEU A 94 -12.21 -2.41 -8.97
C LEU A 94 -13.17 -3.37 -9.69
N LYS A 95 -12.90 -4.68 -9.68
CA LYS A 95 -13.81 -5.70 -10.21
C LYS A 95 -15.11 -5.75 -9.43
N LYS A 96 -15.06 -5.77 -8.09
CA LYS A 96 -16.26 -5.75 -7.25
C LYS A 96 -17.10 -4.50 -7.48
N ASP A 97 -16.47 -3.34 -7.60
CA ASP A 97 -17.16 -2.08 -7.88
C ASP A 97 -17.82 -2.10 -9.26
N LYS A 98 -17.15 -2.66 -10.27
CA LYS A 98 -17.74 -2.82 -11.60
C LYS A 98 -18.98 -3.72 -11.56
N VAL A 99 -18.88 -4.88 -10.92
CA VAL A 99 -20.02 -5.81 -10.75
C VAL A 99 -21.15 -5.12 -10.00
N LYS A 100 -20.86 -4.37 -8.94
CA LYS A 100 -21.88 -3.61 -8.20
C LYS A 100 -22.58 -2.58 -9.09
N ARG A 101 -21.84 -1.86 -9.95
CA ARG A 101 -22.44 -0.92 -10.91
C ARG A 101 -23.33 -1.61 -11.94
N GLU A 102 -22.88 -2.74 -12.48
CA GLU A 102 -23.68 -3.54 -13.40
C GLU A 102 -24.97 -4.03 -12.72
N LEU A 103 -24.87 -4.54 -11.48
CA LEU A 103 -26.03 -4.94 -10.69
C LEU A 103 -26.95 -3.76 -10.31
N THR A 104 -26.40 -2.57 -10.03
CA THR A 104 -27.22 -1.37 -9.79
C THR A 104 -28.02 -1.01 -11.04
N ASP A 105 -27.41 -1.07 -12.22
CA ASP A 105 -28.08 -0.71 -13.47
C ASP A 105 -29.19 -1.72 -13.81
N GLU A 106 -28.94 -3.01 -13.59
CA GLU A 106 -29.96 -4.05 -13.72
C GLU A 106 -31.08 -3.91 -12.68
N ALA A 107 -30.75 -3.56 -11.44
CA ALA A 107 -31.74 -3.29 -10.40
C ALA A 107 -32.59 -2.07 -10.76
N ILE A 108 -31.99 -0.98 -11.26
CA ILE A 108 -32.71 0.21 -11.73
C ILE A 108 -33.67 -0.18 -12.85
N LYS A 109 -33.20 -0.95 -13.83
CA LYS A 109 -34.01 -1.39 -14.97
C LYS A 109 -35.19 -2.27 -14.53
N THR A 110 -34.95 -3.23 -13.64
CA THR A 110 -35.97 -4.16 -13.16
C THR A 110 -36.99 -3.46 -12.26
N LEU A 111 -36.55 -2.62 -11.32
CA LEU A 111 -37.42 -1.80 -10.46
C LEU A 111 -38.28 -0.85 -11.29
N SER A 112 -37.68 -0.15 -12.28
CA SER A 112 -38.40 0.76 -13.18
C SER A 112 -39.45 0.02 -13.99
N SER A 113 -39.13 -1.18 -14.50
CA SER A 113 -40.06 -2.01 -15.26
C SER A 113 -41.27 -2.44 -14.42
N ARG A 114 -41.06 -2.67 -13.12
CA ARG A 114 -42.12 -3.00 -12.15
C ARG A 114 -42.83 -1.77 -11.56
N LYS A 115 -42.52 -0.56 -12.05
CA LYS A 115 -43.05 0.72 -11.54
C LYS A 115 -42.81 0.93 -10.04
N LEU A 116 -41.70 0.38 -9.54
CA LEU A 116 -41.26 0.56 -8.16
C LEU A 116 -40.39 1.83 -8.04
N PRO A 117 -40.40 2.52 -6.89
CA PRO A 117 -39.62 3.74 -6.71
C PRO A 117 -38.11 3.46 -6.77
N VAL A 118 -37.40 4.19 -7.64
CA VAL A 118 -35.94 4.11 -7.79
C VAL A 118 -35.32 5.31 -7.08
N ASN A 119 -34.80 5.08 -5.87
CA ASN A 119 -34.05 6.07 -5.08
C ASN A 119 -32.75 5.43 -4.58
N ASP A 120 -31.72 6.21 -4.29
CA ASP A 120 -30.42 5.71 -3.79
C ASP A 120 -30.56 4.82 -2.54
N LYS A 121 -31.51 5.15 -1.66
CA LYS A 121 -31.82 4.35 -0.46
C LYS A 121 -32.41 2.97 -0.81
N VAL A 122 -33.27 2.92 -1.84
CA VAL A 122 -33.87 1.66 -2.31
C VAL A 122 -32.82 0.82 -3.01
N LEU A 123 -32.00 1.44 -3.87
CA LEU A 123 -30.90 0.77 -4.56
C LEU A 123 -29.88 0.20 -3.57
N GLY A 124 -29.53 0.94 -2.52
CA GLY A 124 -28.64 0.44 -1.46
C GLY A 124 -29.22 -0.73 -0.66
N PHE A 125 -30.55 -0.85 -0.56
CA PHE A 125 -31.20 -1.99 0.08
C PHE A 125 -31.29 -3.20 -0.86
N VAL A 126 -31.61 -2.94 -2.13
CA VAL A 126 -31.92 -3.95 -3.14
C VAL A 126 -30.66 -4.58 -3.74
N VAL A 127 -29.63 -3.78 -4.05
CA VAL A 127 -28.43 -4.28 -4.72
C VAL A 127 -27.57 -5.05 -3.72
N LYS A 128 -27.40 -6.34 -4.01
CA LYS A 128 -26.57 -7.27 -3.22
C LYS A 128 -25.28 -7.58 -3.96
N ASP A 129 -24.41 -8.37 -3.33
CA ASP A 129 -23.17 -8.86 -3.95
C ASP A 129 -23.43 -9.91 -5.05
N THR A 130 -24.66 -10.43 -5.16
CA THR A 130 -25.08 -11.42 -6.17
C THR A 130 -26.31 -10.95 -6.96
N ALA A 131 -26.40 -11.38 -8.22
CA ALA A 131 -27.54 -11.09 -9.08
C ALA A 131 -28.84 -11.69 -8.54
N GLU A 132 -28.82 -12.96 -8.13
CA GLU A 132 -29.97 -13.64 -7.53
C GLU A 132 -30.43 -12.95 -6.24
N GLY A 133 -29.49 -12.55 -5.38
CA GLY A 133 -29.82 -11.82 -4.15
C GLY A 133 -30.47 -10.46 -4.44
N THR A 134 -30.05 -9.80 -5.51
CA THR A 134 -30.65 -8.54 -5.96
C THR A 134 -32.07 -8.74 -6.47
N LEU A 135 -32.31 -9.77 -7.30
CA LEU A 135 -33.65 -10.10 -7.80
C LEU A 135 -34.61 -10.52 -6.68
N GLN A 136 -34.14 -11.33 -5.73
CA GLN A 136 -34.93 -11.72 -4.56
C GLN A 136 -35.30 -10.50 -3.72
N ALA A 137 -34.34 -9.60 -3.44
CA ALA A 137 -34.60 -8.38 -2.69
C ALA A 137 -35.62 -7.46 -3.40
N ILE A 138 -35.62 -7.40 -4.73
CA ILE A 138 -36.66 -6.70 -5.50
C ILE A 138 -38.04 -7.33 -5.27
N SER A 139 -38.12 -8.66 -5.33
CA SER A 139 -39.37 -9.39 -5.12
C SER A 139 -39.91 -9.20 -3.71
N ASP A 140 -39.04 -9.26 -2.71
CA ASP A 140 -39.41 -9.05 -1.31
C ASP A 140 -39.89 -7.60 -1.09
N PHE A 141 -39.21 -6.63 -1.69
CA PHE A 141 -39.62 -5.22 -1.65
C PHE A 141 -40.97 -4.98 -2.31
N GLU A 142 -41.25 -5.65 -3.43
CA GLU A 142 -42.55 -5.62 -4.10
C GLU A 142 -43.67 -6.20 -3.24
N SER A 143 -43.40 -7.33 -2.56
CA SER A 143 -44.34 -7.95 -1.62
C SER A 143 -44.69 -7.00 -0.48
N ILE A 144 -43.68 -6.38 0.14
CA ILE A 144 -43.86 -5.42 1.25
C ILE A 144 -44.69 -4.22 0.79
N ILE A 145 -44.42 -3.66 -0.39
CA ILE A 145 -45.21 -2.53 -0.91
C ILE A 145 -46.66 -2.94 -1.15
N SER A 146 -46.89 -4.15 -1.66
CA SER A 146 -48.23 -4.66 -1.92
C SER A 146 -49.02 -4.89 -0.63
N GLU A 147 -48.36 -5.41 0.40
CA GLU A 147 -48.92 -5.59 1.74
C GLU A 147 -49.28 -4.23 2.38
N ILE A 148 -48.37 -3.25 2.35
CA ILE A 148 -48.65 -1.90 2.85
C ILE A 148 -49.81 -1.25 2.10
N LYS A 149 -49.89 -1.42 0.77
CA LYS A 149 -51.03 -0.91 -0.01
C LYS A 149 -52.33 -1.60 0.41
N ALA A 150 -52.32 -2.91 0.59
CA ALA A 150 -53.48 -3.66 1.04
C ALA A 150 -53.94 -3.18 2.44
N GLU A 151 -53.02 -3.10 3.40
CA GLU A 151 -53.29 -2.58 4.75
C GLU A 151 -53.83 -1.15 4.70
N PHE A 152 -53.21 -0.24 3.94
CA PHE A 152 -53.66 1.14 3.83
C PHE A 152 -55.07 1.25 3.21
N THR A 153 -55.39 0.41 2.21
CA THR A 153 -56.74 0.38 1.62
C THR A 153 -57.78 -0.29 2.51
N GLN A 154 -57.38 -1.19 3.41
CA GLN A 154 -58.28 -1.82 4.38
C GLN A 154 -58.51 -0.94 5.62
N SER A 155 -57.57 -0.07 5.97
CA SER A 155 -57.56 0.61 7.27
C SER A 155 -58.39 1.89 7.33
N GLU A 156 -58.79 2.48 6.21
CA GLU A 156 -59.65 3.67 6.24
C GLU A 156 -60.82 3.52 5.26
N PRO A 157 -62.09 3.39 5.72
CA PRO A 157 -63.22 3.72 4.87
C PRO A 157 -63.01 5.16 4.38
N PRO A 158 -63.32 5.47 3.11
CA PRO A 158 -63.14 6.81 2.60
C PRO A 158 -63.80 7.78 3.59
N LYS A 159 -63.03 8.75 4.09
CA LYS A 159 -63.61 9.96 4.69
C LYS A 159 -64.38 10.64 3.57
N VAL A 160 -65.59 10.14 3.32
CA VAL A 160 -66.64 10.95 2.72
C VAL A 160 -66.81 12.06 3.73
N SER A 161 -66.13 13.18 3.49
CA SER A 161 -66.61 14.42 4.03
C SER A 161 -68.05 14.46 3.57
N SER A 162 -68.97 14.30 4.52
CA SER A 162 -70.31 14.84 4.44
C SER A 162 -70.19 16.36 4.35
N SER A 163 -69.48 16.84 3.31
CA SER A 163 -69.61 18.17 2.75
C SER A 163 -70.95 18.26 2.04
N PHE A 164 -72.00 17.83 2.74
CA PHE A 164 -73.24 18.55 2.91
C PHE A 164 -72.93 19.87 3.64
N GLY A 165 -72.05 20.66 3.02
CA GLY A 165 -71.78 22.04 3.39
C GLY A 165 -72.83 22.89 2.69
N GLY A 166 -73.94 23.11 3.37
CA GLY A 166 -75.02 23.94 2.85
C GLY A 166 -76.25 23.86 3.72
N SER A 167 -76.25 24.65 4.79
CA SER A 167 -77.45 24.99 5.54
C SER A 167 -78.59 25.40 4.58
N SER A 168 -79.50 24.49 4.31
CA SER A 168 -80.89 24.81 3.97
C SER A 168 -81.73 23.63 4.40
N THR A 169 -82.53 23.82 5.44
CA THR A 169 -83.63 22.94 5.88
C THR A 169 -84.77 22.91 4.86
N GLN A 170 -84.45 22.91 3.56
CA GLN A 170 -85.43 22.81 2.49
C GLN A 170 -85.40 21.40 1.94
N SER A 171 -86.56 20.75 2.04
CA SER A 171 -86.81 19.45 1.43
C SER A 171 -86.52 19.57 -0.07
N HIS A 172 -85.99 18.50 -0.68
CA HIS A 172 -85.83 18.46 -2.15
C HIS A 172 -87.12 18.88 -2.87
N GLY A 173 -88.30 18.60 -2.30
CA GLY A 173 -89.59 19.04 -2.83
C GLY A 173 -89.78 20.56 -2.89
N ASP A 174 -89.17 21.33 -1.98
CA ASP A 174 -89.26 22.79 -1.93
C ASP A 174 -88.38 23.45 -3.00
N ILE A 175 -87.24 22.84 -3.32
CA ILE A 175 -86.31 23.29 -4.37
C ILE A 175 -86.98 23.20 -5.75
N PHE A 176 -87.70 22.10 -6.02
CA PHE A 176 -88.43 21.93 -7.29
C PHE A 176 -89.68 22.82 -7.39
N ARG A 177 -90.29 23.19 -6.26
CA ARG A 177 -91.45 24.12 -6.24
C ARG A 177 -91.02 25.57 -6.45
N GLY A 178 -89.93 26.01 -5.81
CA GLY A 178 -89.38 27.36 -5.99
C GLY A 178 -88.82 27.62 -7.39
N SER A 179 -88.39 26.56 -8.08
CA SER A 179 -87.80 26.64 -9.42
C SER A 179 -88.80 26.48 -10.57
N ARG A 180 -90.11 26.42 -10.30
CA ARG A 180 -91.13 26.28 -11.35
C ARG A 180 -91.36 27.63 -12.03
N ILE A 181 -90.84 27.78 -13.25
CA ILE A 181 -90.90 29.01 -14.08
C ILE A 181 -92.31 29.25 -14.65
N ILE A 182 -93.19 28.25 -14.62
CA ILE A 182 -94.57 28.34 -15.11
C ILE A 182 -95.50 28.57 -13.91
N LYS A 183 -96.17 29.73 -13.91
CA LYS A 183 -97.28 30.04 -12.99
C LYS A 183 -98.58 29.44 -13.50
#